data_AF-A0A967AK39-F1
#
_entry.id   AF-A0A967AK39-F1
#
_cell.length_a   1.000
_cell.length_b   1.000
_cell.length_c   1.000
_cell.angle_alpha   90.00
_cell.angle_beta   90.00
_cell.angle_gamma   90.00
#
_symmetry.space_group_name_H-M   'P 1'
#
loop_
_entity.id
_entity.type
_entity.pdbx_description
1 polymer ?
#
loop_
_entity_poly.entity_id
_entity_poly.type
_entity_poly.pdbx_seq_one_letter_code
_entity_poly.pdbx_strand_id
1 'polypeptide(L)'
;MMARSTGLIIFLISALELACPSLGRAASSGIQSGHDISRFALQYAQALAHSQIDTWAAADLGCLSQAGAAVGGTSPKLKAERARHCWDETLQSHTTLVEQQAEAGVFNATGRGVGLGLLHDRHRATEHWKEYPPAVFLSPPIVLQDQAPIPQLTVVGTSPKQRFALSHIQEGSLVSVPGHAVDIKIVYPDPLTAPLALRAEEVWWGNGSQRHFGPVHEVVARFIVVTGLRKLGFPTDRAVMNEGFPGGPLIATTHYGLRPGNGRKFDQADPVQDIVKGELVPGSAQWWERTDAEPFIRAALKRAAQHVREY
;
A
#
# COMPACT_ATOMS: atom_id res chain seq x y z
N MET A 1 1.41 -60.72 -74.64
CA MET A 1 2.57 -61.56 -74.27
C MET A 1 2.98 -61.15 -72.86
N MET A 2 2.35 -61.73 -71.84
CA MET A 2 2.86 -62.86 -71.05
C MET A 2 4.22 -62.59 -70.39
N ALA A 3 4.18 -62.28 -69.09
CA ALA A 3 5.23 -62.64 -68.14
C ALA A 3 4.57 -62.93 -66.77
N ARG A 4 4.40 -64.22 -66.47
CA ARG A 4 4.51 -64.76 -65.10
C ARG A 4 6.02 -64.71 -64.76
N SER A 5 6.50 -64.55 -63.53
CA SER A 5 6.47 -65.57 -62.48
C SER A 5 7.05 -65.01 -61.17
N THR A 6 6.32 -65.22 -60.08
CA THR A 6 6.76 -65.67 -58.73
C THR A 6 8.21 -65.48 -58.29
N GLY A 7 8.38 -64.79 -57.15
CA GLY A 7 9.50 -64.92 -56.22
C GLY A 7 9.01 -64.70 -54.78
N LEU A 8 9.24 -65.68 -53.92
CA LEU A 8 8.65 -65.89 -52.59
C LEU A 8 9.48 -65.22 -51.47
N ILE A 9 8.78 -64.53 -50.55
CA ILE A 9 8.97 -64.36 -49.08
C ILE A 9 10.40 -64.34 -48.50
N ILE A 10 10.72 -63.28 -47.72
CA ILE A 10 11.35 -63.37 -46.37
C ILE A 10 10.86 -62.18 -45.50
N PHE A 11 10.35 -62.53 -44.33
CA PHE A 11 10.01 -61.67 -43.17
C PHE A 11 11.27 -60.98 -42.60
N LEU A 12 11.15 -59.75 -42.07
CA LEU A 12 11.63 -59.35 -40.72
C LEU A 12 11.40 -57.84 -40.44
N ILE A 13 10.40 -57.59 -39.59
CA ILE A 13 10.39 -56.69 -38.40
C ILE A 13 11.44 -55.55 -38.38
N SER A 14 10.99 -54.29 -38.24
CA SER A 14 11.49 -53.32 -37.23
C SER A 14 10.73 -51.99 -37.20
N ALA A 15 10.10 -51.74 -36.05
CA ALA A 15 9.90 -50.49 -35.31
C ALA A 15 9.23 -49.26 -35.99
N LEU A 16 8.00 -49.02 -35.52
CA LEU A 16 7.36 -47.71 -35.32
C LEU A 16 8.34 -46.67 -34.74
N GLU A 17 8.48 -45.52 -35.41
CA GLU A 17 8.80 -44.24 -34.79
C GLU A 17 7.59 -43.32 -35.04
N LEU A 18 6.67 -43.31 -34.07
CA LEU A 18 5.61 -42.31 -33.99
C LEU A 18 6.28 -40.96 -33.69
N ALA A 19 6.30 -40.08 -34.69
CA ALA A 19 6.56 -38.67 -34.49
C ALA A 19 5.47 -38.09 -33.56
N CYS A 20 5.80 -37.95 -32.27
CA CYS A 20 5.00 -37.16 -31.33
C CYS A 20 5.10 -35.68 -31.72
N PRO A 21 4.00 -34.97 -32.03
CA PRO A 21 4.05 -33.52 -32.05
C PRO A 21 4.24 -33.05 -30.61
N SER A 22 5.37 -32.40 -30.35
CA SER A 22 5.63 -31.71 -29.10
C SER A 22 4.56 -30.64 -28.90
N LEU A 23 3.58 -30.95 -28.05
CA LEU A 23 2.71 -29.98 -27.40
C LEU A 23 3.61 -28.99 -26.64
N GLY A 24 3.88 -27.86 -27.28
CA GLY A 24 4.45 -26.68 -26.63
C GLY A 24 3.52 -26.25 -25.52
N ARG A 25 3.79 -26.72 -24.30
CA ARG A 25 3.18 -26.26 -23.07
C ARG A 25 3.59 -24.80 -22.92
N ALA A 26 2.71 -23.87 -23.29
CA ALA A 26 2.84 -22.47 -22.92
C ALA A 26 2.86 -22.40 -21.39
N ALA A 27 4.06 -22.31 -20.82
CA ALA A 27 4.24 -22.13 -19.38
C ALA A 27 3.61 -20.79 -18.98
N SER A 28 2.70 -20.86 -18.02
CA SER A 28 1.99 -19.71 -17.48
C SER A 28 2.98 -18.70 -16.87
N SER A 29 3.20 -17.58 -17.55
CA SER A 29 3.97 -16.43 -17.04
C SER A 29 3.26 -15.66 -15.91
N GLY A 30 2.06 -16.09 -15.51
CA GLY A 30 1.25 -15.46 -14.48
C GLY A 30 1.82 -15.53 -13.05
N ILE A 31 2.49 -16.63 -12.70
CA ILE A 31 2.97 -16.83 -11.31
C ILE A 31 4.22 -15.98 -11.00
N GLN A 32 5.10 -15.79 -11.98
CA GLN A 32 6.31 -14.96 -11.80
C GLN A 32 5.99 -13.46 -11.74
N SER A 33 5.00 -13.00 -12.51
CA SER A 33 4.63 -11.58 -12.55
C SER A 33 3.94 -11.12 -11.26
N GLY A 34 3.05 -11.94 -10.68
CA GLY A 34 2.41 -11.61 -9.40
C GLY A 34 3.41 -11.48 -8.25
N HIS A 35 4.32 -12.45 -8.10
CA HIS A 35 5.32 -12.45 -7.02
C HIS A 35 6.30 -11.26 -7.11
N ASP A 36 6.66 -10.83 -8.31
CA ASP A 36 7.51 -9.65 -8.52
C ASP A 36 6.80 -8.34 -8.13
N ILE A 37 5.50 -8.23 -8.42
CA ILE A 37 4.68 -7.08 -8.02
C ILE A 37 4.50 -7.00 -6.51
N SER A 38 4.22 -8.14 -5.85
CA SER A 38 4.12 -8.22 -4.40
C SER A 38 5.41 -7.77 -3.72
N ARG A 39 6.56 -8.24 -4.23
CA ARG A 39 7.88 -7.87 -3.70
C ARG A 39 8.17 -6.38 -3.89
N PHE A 40 7.81 -5.82 -5.04
CA PHE A 40 7.99 -4.39 -5.32
C PHE A 40 7.18 -3.51 -4.36
N ALA A 41 5.90 -3.84 -4.12
CA ALA A 41 5.07 -3.13 -3.14
C ALA A 41 5.62 -3.25 -1.71
N LEU A 42 6.09 -4.45 -1.33
CA LEU A 42 6.71 -4.67 -0.02
C LEU A 42 7.99 -3.84 0.15
N GLN A 43 8.85 -3.77 -0.88
CA GLN A 43 10.06 -2.95 -0.85
C GLN A 43 9.74 -1.45 -0.72
N TYR A 44 8.71 -0.97 -1.42
CA TYR A 44 8.23 0.40 -1.28
C TYR A 44 7.74 0.67 0.16
N ALA A 45 6.94 -0.22 0.72
CA ALA A 45 6.41 -0.12 2.07
C ALA A 45 7.53 -0.14 3.14
N GLN A 46 8.53 -1.02 2.96
CA GLN A 46 9.73 -1.05 3.79
C GLN A 46 10.54 0.23 3.66
N ALA A 47 10.76 0.73 2.44
CA ALA A 47 11.50 1.97 2.23
C ALA A 47 10.85 3.15 2.96
N LEU A 48 9.52 3.24 2.95
CA LEU A 48 8.77 4.24 3.71
C LEU A 48 8.95 4.07 5.23
N ALA A 49 8.73 2.86 5.76
CA ALA A 49 8.83 2.58 7.19
C ALA A 49 10.26 2.78 7.75
N HIS A 50 11.28 2.63 6.90
CA HIS A 50 12.69 2.81 7.24
C HIS A 50 13.25 4.21 6.88
N SER A 51 12.43 5.15 6.38
CA SER A 51 12.90 6.45 5.86
C SER A 51 14.00 6.36 4.80
N GLN A 52 13.94 5.36 3.93
CA GLN A 52 14.84 5.22 2.77
C GLN A 52 14.32 6.08 1.61
N ILE A 53 14.60 7.38 1.69
CA ILE A 53 14.01 8.42 0.82
C ILE A 53 14.23 8.13 -0.67
N ASP A 54 15.45 7.80 -1.08
CA ASP A 54 15.77 7.58 -2.50
C ASP A 54 15.05 6.33 -3.06
N THR A 55 15.03 5.24 -2.28
CA THR A 55 14.36 3.99 -2.65
C THR A 55 12.85 4.18 -2.72
N TRP A 56 12.27 4.91 -1.76
CA TRP A 56 10.86 5.26 -1.75
C TRP A 56 10.50 6.14 -2.97
N ALA A 57 11.24 7.23 -3.19
CA ALA A 57 10.97 8.20 -4.26
C ALA A 57 11.10 7.59 -5.66
N ALA A 58 11.98 6.60 -5.84
CA ALA A 58 12.13 5.86 -7.10
C ALA A 58 10.93 4.95 -7.43
N ALA A 59 10.10 4.64 -6.44
CA ALA A 59 8.93 3.80 -6.57
C ALA A 59 7.59 4.55 -6.37
N ASP A 60 7.59 5.76 -5.82
CA ASP A 60 6.41 6.59 -5.59
C ASP A 60 5.92 7.27 -6.88
N LEU A 61 4.67 7.02 -7.29
CA LEU A 61 4.11 7.60 -8.52
C LEU A 61 3.98 9.13 -8.45
N GLY A 62 3.66 9.68 -7.28
CA GLY A 62 3.58 11.11 -7.04
C GLY A 62 4.93 11.78 -7.31
N CYS A 63 6.00 11.26 -6.72
CA CYS A 63 7.34 11.80 -6.95
C CYS A 63 7.83 11.60 -8.38
N LEU A 64 7.55 10.44 -8.99
CA LEU A 64 7.90 10.18 -10.38
C LEU A 64 7.18 11.11 -11.36
N SER A 65 5.97 11.57 -11.04
CA SER A 65 5.25 12.54 -11.87
C SER A 65 5.89 13.93 -11.87
N GLN A 66 6.44 14.36 -10.73
CA GLN A 66 7.19 15.62 -10.60
C GLN A 66 8.54 15.58 -11.31
N ALA A 67 9.09 14.38 -11.50
CA ALA A 67 10.31 14.23 -12.27
C ALA A 67 10.11 14.61 -13.75
N GLY A 68 8.86 14.63 -14.23
CA GLY A 68 8.48 14.94 -15.61
C GLY A 68 9.13 14.00 -16.63
N ALA A 69 8.77 14.16 -17.90
CA ALA A 69 9.53 13.60 -19.01
C ALA A 69 10.88 14.33 -19.19
N ALA A 70 11.64 14.53 -18.12
CA ALA A 70 13.00 15.05 -18.16
C ALA A 70 13.90 13.99 -18.81
N VAL A 71 13.86 13.96 -20.14
CA VAL A 71 14.76 13.20 -21.00
C VAL A 71 16.16 13.77 -20.80
N GLY A 72 16.95 13.08 -19.97
CA GLY A 72 18.40 13.24 -19.91
C GLY A 72 18.93 14.19 -18.84
N GLY A 73 19.96 13.73 -18.13
CA GLY A 73 20.98 14.61 -17.55
C GLY A 73 20.67 15.33 -16.23
N THR A 74 19.71 14.85 -15.42
CA THR A 74 19.54 15.41 -14.06
C THR A 74 20.73 14.98 -13.19
N SER A 75 21.48 15.94 -12.64
CA SER A 75 22.61 15.65 -11.75
C SER A 75 22.16 14.82 -10.55
N PRO A 76 23.03 13.96 -9.97
CA PRO A 76 22.67 13.17 -8.78
C PRO A 76 22.16 14.04 -7.62
N LYS A 77 22.75 15.24 -7.45
CA LYS A 77 22.33 16.21 -6.44
C LYS A 77 20.89 16.68 -6.64
N LEU A 78 20.51 17.05 -7.87
CA LEU A 78 19.16 17.51 -8.18
C LEU A 78 18.12 16.39 -8.03
N LYS A 79 18.50 15.13 -8.29
CA LYS A 79 17.65 13.96 -8.02
C LYS A 79 17.40 13.78 -6.52
N ALA A 80 18.44 13.86 -5.70
CA ALA A 80 18.34 13.74 -4.25
C ALA A 80 17.51 14.89 -3.63
N GLU A 81 17.72 16.13 -4.07
CA GLU A 81 16.92 17.29 -3.63
C GLU A 81 15.44 17.12 -3.98
N ARG A 82 15.13 16.61 -5.18
CA ARG A 82 13.74 16.31 -5.58
C ARG A 82 13.13 15.20 -4.74
N ALA A 83 13.86 14.10 -4.54
CA ALA A 83 13.39 12.99 -3.71
C ALA A 83 13.08 13.47 -2.29
N ARG A 84 13.94 14.32 -1.72
CA ARG A 84 13.73 14.94 -0.41
C ARG A 84 12.50 15.84 -0.39
N HIS A 85 12.30 16.68 -1.40
CA HIS A 85 11.11 17.53 -1.48
C HIS A 85 9.82 16.70 -1.56
N CYS A 86 9.77 15.68 -2.42
CA CYS A 86 8.62 14.76 -2.50
C CYS A 86 8.32 14.10 -1.15
N TRP A 87 9.38 13.70 -0.45
CA TRP A 87 9.29 13.05 0.86
C TRP A 87 8.71 14.00 1.89
N ASP A 88 9.25 15.22 2.01
CA ASP A 88 8.79 16.20 2.99
C ASP A 88 7.32 16.60 2.76
N GLU A 89 6.92 16.83 1.51
CA GLU A 89 5.51 17.12 1.15
C GLU A 89 4.59 15.94 1.48
N THR A 90 5.01 14.71 1.18
CA THR A 90 4.22 13.51 1.50
C THR A 90 4.07 13.33 3.01
N LEU A 91 5.16 13.49 3.77
CA LEU A 91 5.12 13.40 5.22
C LEU A 91 4.27 14.52 5.84
N GLN A 92 4.31 15.73 5.28
CA GLN A 92 3.44 16.82 5.74
C GLN A 92 1.96 16.50 5.50
N SER A 93 1.60 15.98 4.33
CA SER A 93 0.24 15.51 4.03
C SER A 93 -0.19 14.40 4.99
N HIS A 94 0.67 13.39 5.21
CA HIS A 94 0.38 12.30 6.14
C HIS A 94 0.22 12.82 7.57
N THR A 95 1.10 13.71 8.02
CA THR A 95 1.05 14.35 9.34
C THR A 95 -0.28 15.08 9.52
N THR A 96 -0.68 15.89 8.55
CA THR A 96 -1.95 16.62 8.57
C THR A 96 -3.17 15.69 8.68
N LEU A 97 -3.09 14.48 8.11
CA LEU A 97 -4.17 13.47 8.22
C LEU A 97 -4.27 12.84 9.61
N VAL A 98 -3.16 12.73 10.33
CA VAL A 98 -3.06 11.95 11.58
C VAL A 98 -2.92 12.84 12.81
N GLU A 99 -2.66 14.13 12.61
CA GLU A 99 -2.72 15.15 13.63
C GLU A 99 -4.17 15.28 14.13
N GLN A 100 -4.40 14.78 15.33
CA GLN A 100 -5.67 14.96 16.01
C GLN A 100 -5.68 16.37 16.59
N GLN A 101 -6.59 17.22 16.12
CA GLN A 101 -6.96 18.39 16.91
C GLN A 101 -7.54 17.91 18.23
N ALA A 102 -7.21 18.61 19.32
CA ALA A 102 -7.94 18.45 20.57
C ALA A 102 -9.41 18.74 20.29
N GLU A 103 -10.24 17.70 20.17
CA GLU A 103 -11.68 17.90 20.18
C GLU A 103 -12.02 18.43 21.57
N ALA A 104 -12.64 19.60 21.66
CA ALA A 104 -13.18 20.10 22.92
C ALA A 104 -14.36 19.21 23.33
N GLY A 105 -14.08 18.07 23.94
CA GLY A 105 -15.07 17.26 24.62
C GLY A 105 -15.65 18.04 25.80
N VAL A 106 -16.90 17.72 26.17
CA VAL A 106 -17.66 18.33 27.29
C VAL A 106 -16.90 18.29 28.64
N PHE A 107 -15.80 17.54 28.74
CA PHE A 107 -14.97 17.38 29.95
C PHE A 107 -13.48 17.72 29.76
N ASN A 108 -13.11 18.72 28.94
CA ASN A 108 -11.71 19.05 28.62
C ASN A 108 -10.98 17.85 27.99
N ALA A 109 -11.30 17.51 26.74
CA ALA A 109 -10.47 16.54 26.03
C ALA A 109 -9.08 17.12 25.75
N THR A 110 -8.08 16.49 26.35
CA THR A 110 -6.66 16.70 26.06
C THR A 110 -6.37 16.18 24.65
N GLY A 111 -5.77 17.02 23.80
CA GLY A 111 -5.28 16.62 22.49
C GLY A 111 -4.27 15.48 22.61
N ARG A 112 -4.37 14.49 21.72
CA ARG A 112 -3.60 13.23 21.80
C ARG A 112 -2.35 13.21 20.92
N GLY A 113 -2.00 14.33 20.27
CA GLY A 113 -0.86 14.39 19.36
C GLY A 113 -1.09 13.57 18.07
N VAL A 114 -0.07 12.83 17.64
CA VAL A 114 -0.06 12.04 16.41
C VAL A 114 -0.55 10.60 16.66
N GLY A 115 -1.49 10.11 15.87
CA GLY A 115 -1.98 8.73 15.92
C GLY A 115 -3.02 8.45 14.84
N LEU A 116 -3.51 7.21 14.72
CA LEU A 116 -4.53 6.86 13.71
C LEU A 116 -5.93 7.44 14.01
N GLY A 117 -6.14 8.01 15.20
CA GLY A 117 -7.35 8.78 15.52
C GLY A 117 -8.61 7.93 15.55
N LEU A 118 -9.72 8.51 15.09
CA LEU A 118 -10.98 7.82 14.97
C LEU A 118 -10.89 6.84 13.78
N LEU A 119 -10.36 5.64 13.98
CA LEU A 119 -10.58 4.49 13.09
C LEU A 119 -12.02 3.98 13.20
N HIS A 120 -13.00 4.88 13.06
CA HIS A 120 -14.40 4.53 12.94
C HIS A 120 -15.13 5.65 12.19
N ASP A 121 -15.74 5.29 11.07
CA ASP A 121 -16.78 5.95 10.24
C ASP A 121 -16.98 7.46 10.10
N ARG A 122 -16.20 8.38 10.69
CA ARG A 122 -15.87 9.69 10.07
C ARG A 122 -14.54 10.19 10.64
N HIS A 123 -13.62 10.56 9.79
CA HIS A 123 -12.51 11.42 10.15
C HIS A 123 -12.84 12.87 9.75
N ARG A 124 -12.13 13.84 10.32
CA ARG A 124 -12.20 15.25 9.88
C ARG A 124 -11.92 15.43 8.39
N ALA A 125 -11.11 14.53 7.81
CA ALA A 125 -10.73 14.55 6.40
C ALA A 125 -11.66 13.69 5.52
N THR A 126 -12.20 12.58 6.06
CA THR A 126 -12.88 11.54 5.25
C THR A 126 -14.13 10.99 5.91
N GLU A 127 -15.09 10.51 5.13
CA GLU A 127 -16.27 9.85 5.70
C GLU A 127 -15.93 8.47 6.25
N HIS A 128 -14.84 7.81 5.82
CA HIS A 128 -14.42 6.52 6.38
C HIS A 128 -12.90 6.38 6.44
N TRP A 129 -12.37 5.55 7.34
CA TRP A 129 -10.91 5.29 7.43
C TRP A 129 -10.37 4.49 6.24
N LYS A 130 -11.23 3.74 5.52
CA LYS A 130 -10.91 3.12 4.21
C LYS A 130 -10.49 4.17 3.18
N GLU A 131 -10.74 5.45 3.48
CA GLU A 131 -10.35 6.58 2.67
C GLU A 131 -9.02 7.17 3.17
N TYR A 132 -8.14 6.42 3.83
CA TYR A 132 -6.76 6.87 4.05
C TYR A 132 -5.85 6.25 3.00
N PRO A 133 -4.86 7.00 2.47
CA PRO A 133 -3.85 6.41 1.62
C PRO A 133 -3.13 5.30 2.41
N PRO A 134 -2.91 4.12 1.81
CA PRO A 134 -2.33 2.96 2.52
C PRO A 134 -0.93 3.25 3.09
N ALA A 135 -0.20 4.19 2.49
CA ALA A 135 1.12 4.62 2.94
C ALA A 135 1.08 5.34 4.31
N VAL A 136 -0.06 5.94 4.69
CA VAL A 136 -0.20 6.63 5.97
C VAL A 136 0.12 5.68 7.13
N PHE A 137 -0.40 4.45 7.11
CA PHE A 137 -0.17 3.44 8.16
C PHE A 137 1.30 3.03 8.38
N LEU A 138 2.21 3.39 7.47
CA LEU A 138 3.64 3.11 7.57
C LEU A 138 4.49 4.38 7.63
N SER A 139 3.85 5.54 7.62
CA SER A 139 4.54 6.82 7.56
C SER A 139 5.35 7.05 8.83
N PRO A 140 6.59 7.57 8.74
CA PRO A 140 7.44 7.88 9.88
C PRO A 140 6.76 8.63 11.04
N PRO A 141 5.86 9.61 10.81
CA PRO A 141 5.10 10.27 11.88
C PRO A 141 4.19 9.31 12.67
N ILE A 142 3.64 8.26 12.03
CA ILE A 142 2.77 7.27 12.69
C ILE A 142 3.59 6.21 13.41
N VAL A 143 4.62 5.69 12.75
CA VAL A 143 5.41 4.58 13.30
C VAL A 143 6.45 5.07 14.31
N LEU A 144 6.51 6.38 14.59
CA LEU A 144 7.44 7.02 15.53
C LEU A 144 8.87 6.53 15.34
N GLN A 145 9.35 6.54 14.08
CA GLN A 145 10.53 5.79 13.66
C GLN A 145 11.78 5.96 14.55
N ASP A 146 12.01 7.16 15.11
CA ASP A 146 13.17 7.45 15.95
C ASP A 146 13.03 6.93 17.41
N GLN A 147 11.81 6.55 17.81
CA GLN A 147 11.43 6.24 19.19
C GLN A 147 10.80 4.85 19.36
N ALA A 148 10.50 4.17 18.25
CA ALA A 148 9.72 2.94 18.24
C ALA A 148 10.32 1.87 17.30
N PRO A 149 10.07 0.59 17.56
CA PRO A 149 10.45 -0.46 16.64
C PRO A 149 9.69 -0.34 15.32
N ILE A 150 10.38 -0.62 14.22
CA ILE A 150 9.80 -0.60 12.88
C ILE A 150 8.74 -1.70 12.75
N PRO A 151 7.55 -1.42 12.19
CA PRO A 151 6.51 -2.43 12.00
C PRO A 151 6.97 -3.61 11.13
N GLN A 152 6.46 -4.80 11.42
CA GLN A 152 6.70 -5.98 10.59
C GLN A 152 5.73 -5.99 9.41
N LEU A 153 6.26 -6.23 8.21
CA LEU A 153 5.51 -6.14 6.96
C LEU A 153 5.50 -7.49 6.26
N THR A 154 4.31 -7.99 5.91
CA THR A 154 4.13 -9.24 5.18
C THR A 154 3.07 -9.10 4.11
N VAL A 155 3.29 -9.67 2.93
CA VAL A 155 2.28 -9.69 1.87
C VAL A 155 1.26 -10.77 2.21
N VAL A 156 -0.02 -10.42 2.23
CA VAL A 156 -1.14 -11.36 2.46
C VAL A 156 -1.90 -11.70 1.19
N GLY A 157 -1.91 -10.81 0.20
CA GLY A 157 -2.65 -11.02 -1.03
C GLY A 157 -2.16 -10.17 -2.19
N THR A 158 -2.43 -10.61 -3.41
CA THR A 158 -2.22 -9.81 -4.63
C THR A 158 -3.35 -10.08 -5.59
N SER A 159 -4.02 -9.02 -6.04
CA SER A 159 -5.14 -9.12 -6.97
C SER A 159 -4.67 -9.55 -8.35
N PRO A 160 -5.55 -10.09 -9.20
CA PRO A 160 -5.27 -10.20 -10.63
C PRO A 160 -5.01 -8.81 -11.24
N LYS A 161 -4.38 -8.82 -12.41
CA LYS A 161 -4.13 -7.61 -13.21
C LYS A 161 -5.45 -6.97 -13.61
N GLN A 162 -5.61 -5.69 -13.31
CA GLN A 162 -6.80 -4.90 -13.64
C GLN A 162 -6.43 -3.53 -14.19
N ARG A 163 -7.42 -2.76 -14.65
CA ARG A 163 -7.21 -1.41 -15.20
C ARG A 163 -7.60 -0.35 -14.18
N PHE A 164 -6.73 0.64 -14.01
CA PHE A 164 -6.95 1.81 -13.18
C PHE A 164 -7.04 3.05 -14.06
N ALA A 165 -7.99 3.93 -13.76
CA ALA A 165 -8.12 5.23 -14.40
C ALA A 165 -7.34 6.26 -13.59
N LEU A 166 -6.24 6.75 -14.15
CA LEU A 166 -5.40 7.77 -13.52
C LEU A 166 -5.74 9.16 -14.06
N SER A 167 -5.95 10.11 -13.16
CA SER A 167 -6.02 11.53 -13.47
C SER A 167 -4.74 12.23 -13.02
N HIS A 168 -4.54 13.47 -13.49
CA HIS A 168 -3.38 14.31 -13.16
C HIS A 168 -2.03 13.71 -13.60
N ILE A 169 -2.03 12.80 -14.59
CA ILE A 169 -0.81 12.38 -15.29
C ILE A 169 -0.45 13.39 -16.39
N GLN A 170 -1.45 13.85 -17.14
CA GLN A 170 -1.35 15.02 -18.00
C GLN A 170 -2.57 15.91 -17.68
N GLU A 171 -2.40 17.22 -17.76
CA GLU A 171 -3.44 18.18 -17.39
C GLU A 171 -4.73 17.91 -18.18
N GLY A 172 -5.84 17.69 -17.47
CA GLY A 172 -7.14 17.40 -18.07
C GLY A 172 -7.33 16.00 -18.69
N SER A 173 -6.35 15.09 -18.62
CA SER A 173 -6.47 13.74 -19.19
C SER A 173 -6.73 12.66 -18.13
N LEU A 174 -7.51 11.64 -18.54
CA LEU A 174 -7.73 10.42 -17.79
C LEU A 174 -7.09 9.26 -18.57
N VAL A 175 -6.12 8.60 -17.96
CA VAL A 175 -5.30 7.58 -18.62
C VAL A 175 -5.57 6.22 -17.98
N SER A 176 -5.94 5.23 -18.79
CA SER A 176 -6.09 3.86 -18.31
C SER A 176 -4.74 3.15 -18.25
N VAL A 177 -4.35 2.68 -17.07
CA VAL A 177 -3.11 1.91 -16.86
C VAL A 177 -3.41 0.54 -16.27
N PRO A 178 -2.64 -0.50 -16.63
CA PRO A 178 -2.71 -1.77 -15.94
C PRO A 178 -2.06 -1.72 -14.56
N GLY A 179 -2.60 -2.44 -13.58
CA GLY A 179 -2.00 -2.54 -12.25
C GLY A 179 -2.52 -3.73 -11.44
N HIS A 180 -2.09 -3.82 -10.19
CA HIS A 180 -2.52 -4.82 -9.20
C HIS A 180 -2.72 -4.13 -7.84
N ALA A 181 -3.64 -4.66 -7.04
CA ALA A 181 -3.70 -4.39 -5.61
C ALA A 181 -2.85 -5.41 -4.86
N VAL A 182 -2.03 -4.94 -3.92
CA VAL A 182 -1.21 -5.77 -3.05
C VAL A 182 -1.60 -5.47 -1.61
N ASP A 183 -2.09 -6.49 -0.92
CA ASP A 183 -2.49 -6.38 0.47
C ASP A 183 -1.29 -6.71 1.35
N ILE A 184 -0.87 -5.75 2.18
CA ILE A 184 0.27 -5.84 3.09
C ILE A 184 -0.26 -5.78 4.52
N LYS A 185 0.00 -6.84 5.29
CA LYS A 185 -0.21 -6.87 6.73
C LYS A 185 0.92 -6.13 7.43
N ILE A 186 0.53 -5.21 8.31
CA ILE A 186 1.37 -4.34 9.13
C ILE A 186 1.14 -4.76 10.57
N VAL A 187 2.21 -5.17 11.27
CA VAL A 187 2.17 -5.54 12.69
C VAL A 187 3.03 -4.57 13.48
N TYR A 188 2.43 -3.90 14.47
CA TYR A 188 3.12 -2.99 15.38
C TYR A 188 3.57 -3.78 16.62
N PRO A 189 4.88 -4.02 16.78
CA PRO A 189 5.37 -5.00 17.75
C PRO A 189 5.40 -4.53 19.20
N ASP A 190 5.20 -3.23 19.44
CA ASP A 190 5.23 -2.63 20.79
C ASP A 190 3.92 -1.87 21.07
N PRO A 191 3.13 -2.27 22.08
CA PRO A 191 1.88 -1.60 22.43
C PRO A 191 2.06 -0.17 22.95
N LEU A 192 3.26 0.20 23.41
CA LEU A 192 3.54 1.53 23.97
C LEU A 192 3.76 2.59 22.89
N THR A 193 4.19 2.15 21.70
CA THR A 193 4.46 3.02 20.56
C THR A 193 3.55 2.73 19.37
N ALA A 194 2.71 1.71 19.47
CA ALA A 194 1.68 1.39 18.49
C ALA A 194 0.71 2.57 18.32
N PRO A 195 0.28 2.86 17.08
CA PRO A 195 -0.65 3.95 16.86
C PRO A 195 -1.99 3.68 17.54
N LEU A 196 -2.55 4.73 18.13
CA LEU A 196 -3.85 4.66 18.80
C LEU A 196 -4.99 4.86 17.81
N ALA A 197 -6.04 4.07 18.00
CA ALA A 197 -7.24 4.08 17.18
C ALA A 197 -8.51 3.89 18.01
N LEU A 198 -9.65 4.45 17.57
CA LEU A 198 -10.95 4.08 18.13
C LEU A 198 -11.23 2.59 17.90
N ARG A 199 -11.74 1.90 18.91
CA ARG A 199 -12.12 0.49 18.78
C ARG A 199 -13.42 0.34 17.99
N ALA A 200 -13.53 -0.72 17.19
CA ALA A 200 -14.69 -1.00 16.34
C ALA A 200 -16.02 -1.17 17.12
N GLU A 201 -15.95 -1.42 18.42
CA GLU A 201 -17.10 -1.72 19.28
C GLU A 201 -17.73 -0.46 19.89
N GLU A 202 -17.23 0.73 19.55
CA GLU A 202 -17.72 2.00 20.09
C GLU A 202 -18.72 2.69 19.15
N VAL A 203 -19.94 2.94 19.66
CA VAL A 203 -21.00 3.62 18.91
C VAL A 203 -20.73 5.13 18.80
N TRP A 204 -20.49 5.59 17.57
CA TRP A 204 -20.22 6.99 17.22
C TRP A 204 -21.30 8.00 17.67
N TRP A 205 -22.59 7.68 17.50
CA TRP A 205 -23.66 8.69 17.41
C TRP A 205 -24.51 8.86 18.67
N GLY A 206 -24.18 8.17 19.76
CA GLY A 206 -25.14 7.98 20.86
C GLY A 206 -24.85 8.67 22.18
N ASN A 207 -23.61 8.71 22.67
CA ASN A 207 -23.37 8.97 24.09
C ASN A 207 -22.19 9.93 24.34
N GLY A 208 -22.39 10.86 25.28
CA GLY A 208 -21.31 11.64 25.91
C GLY A 208 -20.38 10.80 26.81
N SER A 209 -20.29 9.49 26.58
CA SER A 209 -19.39 8.57 27.27
C SER A 209 -17.96 8.70 26.74
N GLN A 210 -16.98 8.47 27.63
CA GLN A 210 -15.57 8.44 27.26
C GLN A 210 -15.33 7.44 26.13
N ARG A 211 -14.62 7.92 25.09
CA ARG A 211 -14.20 7.12 23.94
C ARG A 211 -12.99 6.26 24.31
N HIS A 212 -13.05 4.96 24.10
CA HIS A 212 -11.97 4.00 24.32
C HIS A 212 -11.14 3.82 23.05
N PHE A 213 -10.00 4.50 23.04
CA PHE A 213 -8.95 4.27 22.06
C PHE A 213 -8.08 3.09 22.52
N GLY A 214 -7.67 2.26 21.57
CA GLY A 214 -6.75 1.16 21.81
C GLY A 214 -5.53 1.23 20.90
N PRO A 215 -4.36 0.73 21.34
CA PRO A 215 -3.21 0.55 20.47
C PRO A 215 -3.53 -0.52 19.41
N VAL A 216 -3.28 -0.18 18.14
CA VAL A 216 -3.44 -1.10 17.03
C VAL A 216 -2.31 -2.12 17.05
N HIS A 217 -2.64 -3.40 17.07
CA HIS A 217 -1.67 -4.47 16.99
C HIS A 217 -1.36 -4.82 15.53
N GLU A 218 -2.40 -5.01 14.71
CA GLU A 218 -2.24 -5.32 13.30
C GLU A 218 -3.30 -4.67 12.44
N VAL A 219 -2.95 -4.40 11.18
CA VAL A 219 -3.86 -3.92 10.14
C VAL A 219 -3.40 -4.43 8.78
N VAL A 220 -4.31 -4.54 7.80
CA VAL A 220 -3.95 -4.85 6.41
C VAL A 220 -4.22 -3.64 5.53
N ALA A 221 -3.18 -3.10 4.90
CA ALA A 221 -3.28 -1.99 3.95
C ALA A 221 -3.08 -2.48 2.51
N ARG A 222 -3.96 -2.05 1.61
CA ARG A 222 -3.96 -2.34 0.19
C ARG A 222 -3.20 -1.27 -0.57
N PHE A 223 -2.08 -1.63 -1.17
CA PHE A 223 -1.28 -0.77 -2.05
C PHE A 223 -1.62 -1.03 -3.51
N ILE A 224 -1.73 0.01 -4.32
CA ILE A 224 -1.94 -0.12 -5.77
C ILE A 224 -0.60 0.04 -6.49
N VAL A 225 -0.20 -0.98 -7.23
CA VAL A 225 0.97 -0.96 -8.10
C VAL A 225 0.52 -0.83 -9.54
N VAL A 226 0.85 0.28 -10.18
CA VAL A 226 0.57 0.52 -11.60
C VAL A 226 1.79 0.13 -12.45
N THR A 227 1.55 -0.28 -13.68
CA THR A 227 2.54 -0.80 -14.63
C THR A 227 2.34 -0.19 -16.02
N GLY A 228 3.32 -0.33 -16.91
CA GLY A 228 3.26 0.24 -18.26
C GLY A 228 3.53 1.75 -18.31
N LEU A 229 4.08 2.34 -17.24
CA LEU A 229 4.27 3.79 -17.11
C LEU A 229 5.31 4.35 -18.10
N ARG A 230 6.26 3.53 -18.58
CA ARG A 230 7.23 4.00 -19.61
C ARG A 230 6.53 4.48 -20.88
N LYS A 231 5.39 3.87 -21.25
CA LYS A 231 4.60 4.28 -22.41
C LYS A 231 3.96 5.67 -22.24
N LEU A 232 3.87 6.14 -21.00
CA LEU A 232 3.35 7.45 -20.63
C LEU A 232 4.46 8.48 -20.38
N GLY A 233 5.72 8.13 -20.64
CA GLY A 233 6.88 9.03 -20.50
C GLY A 233 7.58 8.98 -19.14
N PHE A 234 7.20 8.06 -18.24
CA PHE A 234 7.88 7.90 -16.95
C PHE A 234 9.24 7.18 -17.10
N PRO A 235 10.20 7.43 -16.19
CA PRO A 235 11.52 6.79 -16.23
C PRO A 235 11.49 5.30 -15.86
N THR A 236 10.45 4.88 -15.12
CA THR A 236 10.24 3.51 -14.66
C THR A 236 8.95 2.95 -15.27
N ASP A 237 8.84 1.61 -15.35
CA ASP A 237 7.63 0.98 -15.89
C ASP A 237 6.55 0.77 -14.84
N ARG A 238 6.93 0.80 -13.56
CA ARG A 238 6.06 0.52 -12.41
C ARG A 238 6.26 1.55 -11.32
N ALA A 239 5.18 1.83 -10.60
CA ALA A 239 5.19 2.69 -9.43
C ALA A 239 4.05 2.29 -8.48
N VAL A 240 4.22 2.62 -7.20
CA VAL A 240 3.17 2.52 -6.18
C VAL A 240 2.40 3.82 -6.14
N MET A 241 1.08 3.70 -6.08
CA MET A 241 0.21 4.85 -5.90
C MET A 241 0.12 5.21 -4.42
N ASN A 242 0.57 6.42 -4.14
CA ASN A 242 0.42 7.08 -2.86
C ASN A 242 -0.12 8.48 -3.13
N GLU A 243 -1.42 8.64 -2.97
CA GLU A 243 -2.13 9.88 -3.29
C GLU A 243 -1.89 10.99 -2.23
N GLY A 244 -0.85 10.83 -1.40
CA GLY A 244 -0.39 11.79 -0.40
C GLY A 244 0.35 13.00 -0.97
N PHE A 245 0.99 12.88 -2.14
CA PHE A 245 1.79 13.95 -2.73
C PHE A 245 0.92 15.02 -3.43
N PRO A 246 0.95 16.31 -3.03
CA PRO A 246 0.16 17.40 -3.64
C PRO A 246 0.36 17.54 -5.16
N GLY A 247 -0.72 17.70 -5.93
CA GLY A 247 -0.66 17.77 -7.39
C GLY A 247 -0.28 16.45 -8.10
N GLY A 248 0.08 15.38 -7.36
CA GLY A 248 0.40 14.07 -7.93
C GLY A 248 -0.80 13.32 -8.54
N PRO A 249 -0.55 12.23 -9.30
CA PRO A 249 -1.56 11.41 -9.93
C PRO A 249 -2.53 10.79 -8.92
N LEU A 250 -3.78 10.65 -9.35
CA LEU A 250 -4.85 10.10 -8.53
C LEU A 250 -5.57 8.98 -9.27
N ILE A 251 -6.13 8.04 -8.52
CA ILE A 251 -7.15 7.14 -9.08
C ILE A 251 -8.46 7.94 -9.09
N ALA A 252 -9.08 8.10 -10.25
CA ALA A 252 -10.21 9.01 -10.44
C ALA A 252 -11.39 8.75 -9.47
N THR A 253 -11.56 7.50 -9.04
CA THR A 253 -12.61 7.04 -8.11
C THR A 253 -12.20 7.04 -6.64
N THR A 254 -10.98 7.47 -6.33
CA THR A 254 -10.45 7.43 -4.96
C THR A 254 -10.55 8.80 -4.30
N HIS A 255 -11.02 8.77 -3.06
CA HIS A 255 -11.22 9.95 -2.23
C HIS A 255 -10.55 9.65 -0.91
N TYR A 256 -9.50 10.41 -0.60
CA TYR A 256 -8.77 10.22 0.65
C TYR A 256 -8.84 11.39 1.63
N GLY A 257 -9.80 12.30 1.43
CA GLY A 257 -9.99 13.46 2.32
C GLY A 257 -8.91 14.53 2.27
N LEU A 258 -7.73 14.19 1.75
CA LEU A 258 -6.68 15.12 1.33
C LEU A 258 -7.15 16.05 0.20
N ARG A 259 -8.16 15.62 -0.57
CA ARG A 259 -8.67 16.34 -1.75
C ARG A 259 -10.20 16.24 -1.83
N PRO A 260 -10.95 16.95 -0.97
CA PRO A 260 -12.41 16.88 -0.95
C PRO A 260 -13.05 17.32 -2.28
N GLY A 261 -12.38 18.21 -3.04
CA GLY A 261 -12.85 18.67 -4.36
C GLY A 261 -12.79 17.62 -5.49
N ASN A 262 -12.13 16.49 -5.26
CA ASN A 262 -12.11 15.37 -6.20
C ASN A 262 -13.16 14.29 -5.87
N GLY A 263 -13.88 14.45 -4.75
CA GLY A 263 -14.91 13.56 -4.21
C GLY A 263 -16.29 13.72 -4.85
N ARG A 264 -16.87 12.62 -5.37
CA ARG A 264 -18.18 12.47 -6.05
C ARG A 264 -18.27 12.64 -7.57
N LYS A 265 -17.23 13.08 -8.27
CA LYS A 265 -17.30 13.19 -9.75
C LYS A 265 -17.44 11.86 -10.48
N PHE A 266 -17.03 10.75 -9.85
CA PHE A 266 -17.04 9.41 -10.43
C PHE A 266 -17.80 8.36 -9.58
N ASP A 267 -18.57 8.79 -8.58
CA ASP A 267 -19.44 7.92 -7.75
C ASP A 267 -20.62 7.30 -8.53
N GLN A 268 -20.73 7.59 -9.83
CA GLN A 268 -21.68 6.92 -10.73
C GLN A 268 -21.16 5.58 -11.25
N ALA A 269 -20.03 5.08 -10.75
CA ALA A 269 -19.58 3.74 -11.09
C ALA A 269 -20.61 2.69 -10.63
N ASP A 270 -20.94 1.79 -11.56
CA ASP A 270 -21.87 0.68 -11.38
C ASP A 270 -21.52 -0.10 -10.10
N PRO A 271 -22.45 -0.26 -9.13
CA PRO A 271 -22.21 -0.98 -7.87
C PRO A 271 -21.83 -2.47 -8.07
N VAL A 272 -21.92 -2.99 -9.30
CA VAL A 272 -21.47 -4.35 -9.65
C VAL A 272 -19.96 -4.40 -9.94
N GLN A 273 -19.30 -3.29 -10.27
CA GLN A 273 -17.86 -3.23 -10.44
C GLN A 273 -17.20 -2.70 -9.16
N ASP A 274 -16.67 -3.63 -8.34
CA ASP A 274 -15.85 -3.27 -7.19
C ASP A 274 -14.68 -2.38 -7.63
N ILE A 275 -14.74 -1.11 -7.24
CA ILE A 275 -13.67 -0.15 -7.48
C ILE A 275 -12.51 -0.53 -6.57
N VAL A 276 -11.47 -1.13 -7.13
CA VAL A 276 -10.25 -1.38 -6.38
C VAL A 276 -9.50 -0.06 -6.26
N LYS A 277 -9.30 0.37 -5.02
CA LYS A 277 -8.46 1.51 -4.64
C LYS A 277 -7.44 1.10 -3.59
N GLY A 278 -6.47 1.97 -3.33
CA GLY A 278 -5.69 1.83 -2.12
C GLY A 278 -6.60 2.12 -0.93
N GLU A 279 -6.47 1.35 0.14
CA GLU A 279 -7.27 1.53 1.34
C GLU A 279 -6.74 0.64 2.45
N LEU A 280 -7.19 0.89 3.67
CA LEU A 280 -7.13 -0.14 4.69
C LEU A 280 -8.24 -1.17 4.42
N VAL A 281 -7.91 -2.47 4.53
CA VAL A 281 -8.86 -3.55 4.29
C VAL A 281 -9.89 -3.59 5.41
N PRO A 282 -11.20 -3.48 5.11
CA PRO A 282 -12.27 -3.52 6.11
C PRO A 282 -12.18 -4.75 7.03
N GLY A 283 -12.35 -4.53 8.34
CA GLY A 283 -12.33 -5.61 9.34
C GLY A 283 -10.96 -6.24 9.62
N SER A 284 -9.88 -5.74 9.00
CA SER A 284 -8.53 -6.28 9.22
C SER A 284 -7.83 -5.80 10.49
N ALA A 285 -8.31 -4.71 11.09
CA ALA A 285 -7.70 -4.14 12.28
C ALA A 285 -7.86 -5.08 13.49
N GLN A 286 -6.77 -5.34 14.19
CA GLN A 286 -6.76 -5.97 15.51
C GLN A 286 -6.08 -5.04 16.50
N TRP A 287 -6.51 -5.09 17.75
CA TRP A 287 -5.99 -4.26 18.83
C TRP A 287 -5.13 -5.09 19.76
N TRP A 288 -4.18 -4.42 20.40
CA TRP A 288 -3.51 -5.01 21.56
C TRP A 288 -4.54 -5.25 22.66
N GLU A 289 -4.59 -6.49 23.16
CA GLU A 289 -5.34 -6.81 24.36
C GLU A 289 -4.50 -6.52 25.60
N ARG A 290 -5.19 -6.31 26.73
CA ARG A 290 -4.53 -5.99 28.00
C ARG A 290 -3.56 -7.09 28.42
N THR A 291 -3.97 -8.35 28.26
CA THR A 291 -3.18 -9.54 28.62
C THR A 291 -1.88 -9.62 27.81
N ASP A 292 -1.94 -9.25 26.53
CA ASP A 292 -0.78 -9.31 25.63
C ASP A 292 0.17 -8.13 25.83
N ALA A 293 -0.37 -6.96 26.18
CA ALA A 293 0.41 -5.75 26.43
C ALA A 293 1.06 -5.72 27.82
N GLU A 294 0.53 -6.46 28.79
CA GLU A 294 0.96 -6.42 30.19
C GLU A 294 2.47 -6.70 30.40
N PRO A 295 3.07 -7.73 29.76
CA PRO A 295 4.51 -7.97 29.88
C PRO A 295 5.36 -6.78 29.40
N PHE A 296 4.95 -6.12 28.31
CA PHE A 296 5.64 -4.95 27.74
C PHE A 296 5.59 -3.75 28.71
N ILE A 297 4.40 -3.49 29.26
CA ILE A 297 4.19 -2.41 30.24
C ILE A 297 5.03 -2.66 31.50
N ARG A 298 5.01 -3.89 32.04
CA ARG A 298 5.81 -4.26 33.22
C ARG A 298 7.31 -4.08 32.96
N ALA A 299 7.78 -4.50 31.78
CA ALA A 299 9.17 -4.33 31.39
C ALA A 299 9.56 -2.85 31.28
N ALA A 300 8.71 -2.01 30.68
CA ALA A 300 8.94 -0.57 30.56
C ALA A 300 8.98 0.13 31.93
N LEU A 301 8.03 -0.18 32.82
CA LEU A 301 8.03 0.37 34.19
C LEU A 301 9.29 -0.02 34.97
N LYS A 302 9.78 -1.27 34.80
CA LYS A 302 11.02 -1.72 35.42
C LYS A 302 12.23 -0.91 34.93
N ARG A 303 12.34 -0.65 33.62
CA ARG A 303 13.41 0.17 33.04
C ARG A 303 13.36 1.61 33.57
N ALA A 304 12.17 2.21 33.61
CA ALA A 304 11.99 3.57 34.14
C ALA A 304 12.42 3.67 35.61
N ALA A 305 12.04 2.69 36.44
CA ALA A 305 12.41 2.65 37.86
C ALA A 305 13.91 2.38 38.12
N GLN A 306 14.66 1.91 37.13
CA GLN A 306 16.11 1.77 37.19
C GLN A 306 16.80 3.10 36.87
N HIS A 307 16.35 3.80 35.83
CA HIS A 307 16.90 5.12 35.49
C HIS A 307 16.69 6.18 36.57
N VAL A 308 15.56 6.16 37.28
CA VAL A 308 15.32 7.10 38.40
C VAL A 308 16.26 6.85 39.59
N ARG A 309 16.90 5.69 39.69
CA ARG A 309 17.86 5.38 40.77
C ARG A 309 19.31 5.75 40.45
N GLU A 310 19.58 6.15 39.21
CA GLU A 310 20.92 6.58 38.75
C GLU A 310 21.11 8.10 38.80
N TYR A 311 20.06 8.84 39.19
CA TYR A 311 20.06 10.28 39.50
C TYR A 311 19.84 10.50 41.00
#